data_AF-Q5CW65-F1
#
_entry.id   AF-Q5CW65-F1
#
_cell.length_a   1.000
_cell.length_b   1.000
_cell.length_c   1.000
_cell.angle_alpha   90.00
_cell.angle_beta   90.00
_cell.angle_gamma   90.00
#
_symmetry.space_group_name_H-M   'P 1'
#
loop_
_entity.id
_entity.type
_entity.pdbx_description
1 polymer ?
#
loop_
_entity_poly.entity_id
_entity_poly.type
_entity_poly.pdbx_seq_one_letter_code
_entity_poly.pdbx_strand_id
1 'polypeptide(L)'
;MKKKADFLNRLKLLKRDDREQIKLFSKLVRELKEPNIYLLERIVYFIPNELVYKTFNETRIIIKNGGYPTEDSTRLKSPGGIFFRLIKNQISHEEYKKIWNIQRQKKKNQRNKKLSLSKINDNEDIKGEKDDEYEDGELSEEAILMDDLKCMYL
;
A
#
# COMPACT_ATOMS: atom_id res chain seq x y z
N MET A 1 3.99 0.50 -29.97
CA MET A 1 4.11 -0.73 -29.14
C MET A 1 5.16 -0.68 -28.02
N LYS A 2 6.23 0.15 -28.10
CA LYS A 2 7.31 0.21 -27.09
C LYS A 2 6.88 0.52 -25.63
N LYS A 3 5.87 1.39 -25.42
CA LYS A 3 5.44 1.82 -24.07
C LYS A 3 4.87 0.70 -23.18
N LYS A 4 4.22 -0.32 -23.77
CA LYS A 4 3.58 -1.41 -23.00
C LYS A 4 4.60 -2.43 -22.49
N ALA A 5 5.61 -2.75 -23.31
CA ALA A 5 6.72 -3.61 -22.91
C ALA A 5 7.56 -2.95 -21.79
N ASP A 6 7.81 -1.65 -21.92
CA ASP A 6 8.52 -0.87 -20.91
C ASP A 6 7.77 -0.79 -19.57
N PHE A 7 6.44 -0.65 -19.63
CA PHE A 7 5.59 -0.68 -18.44
C PHE A 7 5.68 -2.01 -17.67
N LEU A 8 5.66 -3.14 -18.38
CA LEU A 8 5.81 -4.47 -17.77
C LEU A 8 7.24 -4.76 -17.30
N ASN A 9 8.27 -4.14 -17.89
CA ASN A 9 9.66 -4.23 -17.41
C ASN A 9 9.85 -3.63 -16.02
N ARG A 10 8.98 -2.71 -15.60
CA ARG A 10 9.09 -2.02 -14.30
C ARG A 10 8.54 -2.86 -13.14
N LEU A 11 7.76 -3.89 -13.43
CA LEU A 11 7.16 -4.77 -12.45
C LEU A 11 8.21 -5.74 -11.87
N LYS A 12 8.13 -6.01 -10.58
CA LYS A 12 9.10 -6.82 -9.82
C LYS A 12 8.54 -8.16 -9.33
N LEU A 13 7.22 -8.25 -9.17
CA LEU A 13 6.53 -9.39 -8.58
C LEU A 13 5.70 -10.14 -9.62
N LEU A 14 4.98 -9.42 -10.48
CA LEU A 14 4.11 -10.06 -11.47
C LEU A 14 4.94 -10.71 -12.58
N LYS A 15 4.74 -12.02 -12.77
CA LYS A 15 5.35 -12.79 -13.86
C LYS A 15 4.62 -12.51 -15.17
N ARG A 16 5.35 -12.49 -16.29
CA ARG A 16 4.77 -12.26 -17.62
C ARG A 16 3.87 -13.38 -18.12
N ASP A 17 4.14 -14.58 -17.62
CA ASP A 17 3.44 -15.79 -18.04
C ASP A 17 2.04 -15.87 -17.42
N ASP A 18 1.81 -15.16 -16.30
CA ASP A 18 0.48 -15.02 -15.72
C ASP A 18 -0.33 -13.96 -16.47
N ARG A 19 -0.92 -14.40 -17.59
CA ARG A 19 -1.72 -13.55 -18.48
C ARG A 19 -2.92 -12.93 -17.75
N GLU A 20 -3.50 -13.64 -16.79
CA GLU A 20 -4.70 -13.18 -16.08
C GLU A 20 -4.36 -12.08 -15.09
N GLN A 21 -3.34 -12.24 -14.25
CA GLN A 21 -2.87 -11.18 -13.35
C GLN A 21 -2.40 -9.95 -14.12
N ILE A 22 -1.65 -10.13 -15.22
CA ILE A 22 -1.19 -9.00 -16.05
C ILE A 22 -2.37 -8.25 -16.68
N LYS A 23 -3.40 -8.96 -17.13
CA LYS A 23 -4.62 -8.36 -17.69
C LYS A 23 -5.39 -7.59 -16.61
N LEU A 24 -5.57 -8.17 -15.43
CA LEU A 24 -6.20 -7.53 -14.27
C LEU A 24 -5.44 -6.26 -13.87
N PHE A 25 -4.13 -6.36 -13.64
CA PHE A 25 -3.27 -5.25 -13.29
C PHE A 25 -3.34 -4.11 -14.30
N SER A 26 -3.24 -4.43 -15.60
CA SER A 26 -3.34 -3.44 -16.68
C SER A 26 -4.70 -2.73 -16.70
N LYS A 27 -5.78 -3.44 -16.34
CA LYS A 27 -7.13 -2.88 -16.23
C LYS A 27 -7.22 -1.92 -15.05
N LEU A 28 -6.74 -2.31 -13.87
CA LEU A 28 -6.74 -1.49 -12.66
C LEU A 28 -5.97 -0.18 -12.87
N VAL A 29 -4.75 -0.25 -13.41
CA VAL A 29 -3.90 0.94 -13.62
C VAL A 29 -4.57 1.96 -14.55
N ARG A 30 -5.18 1.48 -15.64
CA ARG A 30 -5.85 2.34 -16.61
C ARG A 30 -7.07 3.05 -16.00
N GLU A 31 -7.84 2.33 -15.20
CA GLU A 31 -9.16 2.80 -14.77
C GLU A 31 -9.15 3.52 -13.42
N LEU A 32 -8.33 3.06 -12.47
CA LEU A 32 -8.16 3.75 -11.19
C LEU A 32 -7.33 5.04 -11.34
N LYS A 33 -6.64 5.20 -12.48
CA LYS A 33 -5.71 6.32 -12.75
C LYS A 33 -4.67 6.48 -11.64
N GLU A 34 -4.21 5.35 -11.10
CA GLU A 34 -3.40 5.31 -9.91
C GLU A 34 -1.90 5.52 -10.25
N PRO A 35 -1.23 6.53 -9.66
CA PRO A 35 0.19 6.76 -9.92
C PRO A 35 1.09 5.69 -9.29
N ASN A 36 0.68 5.09 -8.16
CA ASN A 36 1.48 4.10 -7.47
C ASN A 36 1.25 2.67 -8.01
N ILE A 37 1.83 2.42 -9.19
CA ILE A 37 1.71 1.14 -9.88
C ILE A 37 2.28 -0.05 -9.08
N TYR A 38 3.26 0.18 -8.20
CA TYR A 38 3.87 -0.87 -7.37
C TYR A 38 2.96 -1.30 -6.20
N LEU A 39 2.07 -0.41 -5.73
CA LEU A 39 1.06 -0.79 -4.75
C LEU A 39 0.00 -1.69 -5.39
N LEU A 40 -0.50 -1.31 -6.57
CA LEU A 40 -1.41 -2.17 -7.33
C LEU A 40 -0.79 -3.51 -7.72
N GLU A 41 0.51 -3.52 -8.06
CA GLU A 41 1.24 -4.75 -8.37
C GLU A 41 1.22 -5.71 -7.17
N ARG A 42 1.51 -5.21 -5.96
CA ARG A 42 1.48 -6.00 -4.73
C ARG A 42 0.08 -6.53 -4.44
N ILE A 43 -0.95 -5.73 -4.65
CA ILE A 43 -2.34 -6.15 -4.45
C ILE A 43 -2.67 -7.32 -5.39
N VAL A 44 -2.41 -7.19 -6.68
CA VAL A 44 -2.72 -8.25 -7.66
C VAL A 44 -1.89 -9.51 -7.40
N TYR A 45 -0.68 -9.36 -6.87
CA TYR A 45 0.19 -10.49 -6.56
C TYR A 45 -0.24 -11.26 -5.30
N PHE A 46 -0.60 -10.56 -4.22
CA PHE A 46 -0.88 -11.18 -2.92
C PHE A 46 -2.36 -11.52 -2.70
N ILE A 47 -3.28 -10.80 -3.33
CA ILE A 47 -4.72 -10.97 -3.13
C ILE A 47 -5.30 -11.83 -4.25
N PRO A 48 -6.21 -12.78 -3.96
CA PRO A 48 -6.89 -13.55 -4.98
C PRO A 48 -7.58 -12.66 -6.03
N ASN A 49 -7.37 -12.98 -7.32
CA ASN A 49 -7.91 -12.20 -8.44
C ASN A 49 -9.42 -11.95 -8.33
N GLU A 50 -10.18 -12.94 -7.85
CA GLU A 50 -11.64 -12.83 -7.67
C GLU A 50 -12.01 -11.69 -6.72
N LEU A 51 -11.35 -11.61 -5.57
CA LEU A 51 -11.58 -10.54 -4.59
C LEU A 51 -11.23 -9.19 -5.21
N VAL A 52 -10.07 -9.09 -5.87
CA VAL A 52 -9.65 -7.85 -6.53
C VAL A 52 -10.66 -7.39 -7.59
N TYR A 53 -11.21 -8.31 -8.40
CA TYR A 53 -12.26 -8.00 -9.37
C TYR A 53 -13.55 -7.55 -8.70
N LYS A 54 -13.97 -8.23 -7.63
CA LYS A 54 -15.15 -7.87 -6.84
C LYS A 54 -15.02 -6.45 -6.30
N THR A 55 -13.92 -6.14 -5.60
CA THR A 55 -13.65 -4.81 -5.04
C THR A 55 -13.61 -3.74 -6.13
N PHE A 56 -13.03 -4.07 -7.29
CA PHE A 56 -12.97 -3.16 -8.42
C PHE A 56 -14.36 -2.84 -9.01
N ASN A 57 -15.24 -3.85 -9.09
CA ASN A 57 -16.62 -3.64 -9.53
C ASN A 57 -17.42 -2.82 -8.51
N GLU A 58 -17.26 -3.09 -7.21
CA GLU A 58 -17.85 -2.29 -6.13
C GLU A 58 -17.41 -0.83 -6.22
N THR A 59 -16.11 -0.58 -6.46
CA THR A 59 -15.56 0.76 -6.68
C THR A 59 -16.28 1.48 -7.83
N ARG A 60 -16.50 0.80 -8.96
CA ARG A 60 -17.22 1.38 -10.11
C ARG A 60 -18.67 1.73 -9.78
N ILE A 61 -19.36 0.89 -9.01
CA ILE A 61 -20.73 1.12 -8.56
C ILE A 61 -20.78 2.36 -7.67
N ILE A 62 -19.87 2.46 -6.68
CA ILE A 62 -19.79 3.63 -5.77
C ILE A 62 -19.55 4.92 -6.55
N ILE A 63 -18.61 4.92 -7.51
CA ILE A 63 -18.34 6.09 -8.35
C ILE A 63 -19.59 6.49 -9.14
N LYS A 64 -20.30 5.51 -9.73
CA LYS A 64 -21.54 5.77 -10.47
C LYS A 64 -22.63 6.36 -9.57
N ASN A 65 -22.65 6.00 -8.30
CA ASN A 65 -23.62 6.45 -7.31
C ASN A 65 -23.22 7.76 -6.59
N GLY A 66 -22.21 8.49 -7.10
CA GLY A 66 -21.79 9.79 -6.56
C GLY A 66 -20.47 9.78 -5.77
N GLY A 67 -19.85 8.62 -5.57
CA GLY A 67 -18.56 8.48 -4.90
C GLY A 67 -18.62 8.65 -3.37
N TYR A 68 -17.45 8.77 -2.75
CA TYR A 68 -17.33 9.09 -1.32
C TYR A 68 -16.76 10.50 -1.15
N PRO A 69 -17.26 11.30 -0.20
CA PRO A 69 -16.60 12.54 0.18
C PRO A 69 -15.23 12.25 0.80
N THR A 70 -14.32 13.19 0.66
CA THR A 70 -13.11 13.24 1.50
C THR A 70 -13.46 13.63 2.93
N GLU A 71 -12.51 13.47 3.85
CA GLU A 71 -12.75 13.72 5.28
C GLU A 71 -13.14 15.18 5.57
N ASP A 72 -12.62 16.11 4.76
CA ASP A 72 -12.96 17.53 4.78
C ASP A 72 -14.24 17.86 3.99
N SER A 73 -14.89 16.87 3.36
CA SER A 73 -16.10 17.00 2.54
C SER A 73 -16.05 18.00 1.39
N THR A 74 -14.87 18.54 1.06
CA THR A 74 -14.69 19.54 -0.02
C THR A 74 -14.67 18.94 -1.42
N ARG A 75 -14.38 17.64 -1.52
CA ARG A 75 -14.19 16.93 -2.78
C ARG A 75 -14.54 15.46 -2.65
N LEU A 76 -14.60 14.76 -3.79
CA LEU A 76 -14.78 13.31 -3.81
C LEU A 76 -13.44 12.58 -3.75
N LYS A 77 -13.41 11.43 -3.09
CA LYS A 77 -12.28 10.50 -3.12
C LYS A 77 -12.03 10.02 -4.54
N SER A 78 -10.74 9.88 -4.89
CA SER A 78 -10.35 9.36 -6.19
C SER A 78 -10.78 7.90 -6.35
N PRO A 79 -10.95 7.39 -7.59
CA PRO A 79 -11.23 5.98 -7.83
C PRO A 79 -10.24 5.05 -7.14
N GLY A 80 -8.93 5.35 -7.21
CA GLY A 80 -7.89 4.61 -6.50
C GLY A 80 -8.07 4.66 -4.97
N GLY A 81 -8.39 5.83 -4.41
CA GLY A 81 -8.61 5.99 -2.97
C GLY A 81 -9.83 5.20 -2.47
N ILE A 82 -10.91 5.15 -3.25
CA ILE A 82 -12.08 4.33 -2.94
C ILE A 82 -11.71 2.84 -3.00
N PHE A 83 -11.06 2.40 -4.08
CA PHE A 83 -10.61 1.01 -4.25
C PHE A 83 -9.70 0.55 -3.10
N PHE A 84 -8.72 1.37 -2.72
CA PHE A 84 -7.81 1.04 -1.62
C PHE A 84 -8.51 0.99 -0.27
N ARG A 85 -9.50 1.85 -0.02
CA ARG A 85 -10.32 1.78 1.20
C ARG A 85 -11.07 0.45 1.25
N LEU A 86 -11.75 0.08 0.17
CA LEU A 86 -12.55 -1.14 0.13
C LEU A 86 -11.68 -2.39 0.30
N ILE A 87 -10.58 -2.49 -0.44
CA ILE A 87 -9.74 -3.70 -0.38
C ILE A 87 -9.05 -3.84 0.97
N LYS A 88 -8.66 -2.72 1.60
CA LYS A 88 -8.07 -2.72 2.95
C LYS A 88 -9.01 -3.38 3.97
N ASN A 89 -10.32 -3.18 3.82
CA ASN A 89 -11.33 -3.70 4.74
C ASN A 89 -11.78 -5.13 4.42
N GLN A 90 -11.31 -5.69 3.29
CA GLN A 90 -11.68 -7.03 2.82
C GLN A 90 -10.55 -8.06 2.97
N ILE A 91 -9.38 -7.65 3.43
CA ILE A 91 -8.18 -8.51 3.54
C ILE A 91 -7.77 -8.74 4.99
N SER A 92 -7.04 -9.81 5.23
CA SER A 92 -6.47 -10.11 6.55
C SER A 92 -5.35 -9.14 6.93
N HIS A 93 -5.07 -9.06 8.24
CA HIS A 93 -3.99 -8.24 8.75
C HIS A 93 -2.60 -8.65 8.19
N GLU A 94 -2.38 -9.94 7.95
CA GLU A 94 -1.14 -10.44 7.35
C GLU A 94 -0.96 -9.99 5.89
N GLU A 95 -2.02 -10.06 5.09
CA GLU A 95 -2.02 -9.57 3.71
C GLU A 95 -1.80 -8.06 3.67
N TYR A 96 -2.44 -7.33 4.59
CA TYR A 96 -2.22 -5.90 4.75
C TYR A 96 -0.74 -5.59 5.04
N LYS A 97 -0.10 -6.31 5.97
CA LYS A 97 1.34 -6.16 6.26
C LYS A 97 2.19 -6.43 5.01
N LYS A 98 1.91 -7.49 4.23
CA LYS A 98 2.63 -7.80 2.98
C LYS A 98 2.46 -6.68 1.94
N ILE A 99 1.28 -6.10 1.81
CA ILE A 99 0.99 -5.11 0.76
C ILE A 99 1.42 -3.70 1.16
N TRP A 100 1.28 -3.26 2.41
CA TRP A 100 1.58 -1.88 2.81
C TRP A 100 2.95 -1.73 3.51
N ASN A 101 3.42 -2.71 4.30
CA ASN A 101 4.62 -2.52 5.13
C ASN A 101 5.97 -2.75 4.42
N ILE A 102 6.00 -3.29 3.20
CA ILE A 102 7.26 -3.46 2.43
C ILE A 102 7.96 -2.11 2.16
N GLN A 103 7.24 -0.99 2.11
CA GLN A 103 7.87 0.33 1.95
C GLN A 103 8.65 0.79 3.21
N ARG A 104 8.28 0.33 4.42
CA ARG A 104 8.94 0.74 5.67
C ARG A 104 10.30 0.07 5.87
N GLN A 105 10.44 -1.21 5.50
CA GLN A 105 11.68 -1.96 5.75
C GLN A 105 12.88 -1.47 4.91
N LYS A 106 12.68 -0.98 3.69
CA LYS A 106 13.79 -0.42 2.88
C LYS A 106 14.37 0.87 3.49
N LYS A 107 13.54 1.70 4.14
CA LYS A 107 14.01 2.88 4.89
C LYS A 107 14.73 2.48 6.19
N LYS A 108 14.24 1.46 6.91
CA LYS A 108 14.87 0.93 8.14
C LYS A 108 16.25 0.32 7.84
N ASN A 109 16.37 -0.51 6.80
CA ASN A 109 17.65 -1.13 6.43
C ASN A 109 18.68 -0.11 5.93
N GLN A 110 18.27 0.96 5.25
CA GLN A 110 19.18 2.04 4.87
C GLN A 110 19.65 2.87 6.06
N ARG A 111 18.80 3.12 7.06
CA ARG A 111 19.19 3.79 8.32
C ARG A 111 20.15 2.92 9.12
N ASN A 112 19.82 1.65 9.35
CA ASN A 112 20.66 0.73 10.12
C ASN A 112 22.05 0.54 9.47
N LYS A 113 22.12 0.51 8.13
CA LYS A 113 23.39 0.40 7.40
C LYS A 113 24.23 1.69 7.47
N LYS A 114 23.61 2.87 7.55
CA LYS A 114 24.32 4.13 7.81
C LYS A 114 24.86 4.21 9.25
N LEU A 115 24.04 3.80 10.22
CA LEU A 115 24.43 3.71 11.64
C LEU A 115 25.55 2.70 11.89
N SER A 116 25.60 1.58 11.15
CA SER A 116 26.69 0.61 11.27
C SER A 116 28.00 1.11 10.64
N LEU A 117 27.93 1.95 9.60
CA LEU A 117 29.10 2.52 8.93
C LEU A 117 29.71 3.68 9.72
N SER A 118 28.90 4.48 10.42
CA SER A 118 29.40 5.54 11.30
C SER A 118 30.12 4.98 12.54
N LYS A 119 29.64 3.86 13.10
CA LYS A 119 30.28 3.20 14.25
C LYS A 119 31.66 2.59 13.98
N ILE A 120 32.05 2.41 12.71
CA ILE A 120 33.37 1.86 12.34
C ILE A 120 34.45 2.96 12.30
N ASN A 121 34.05 4.23 12.12
CA ASN A 121 34.98 5.35 12.02
C ASN A 121 35.30 6.03 13.36
N ASP A 122 34.46 5.85 14.38
CA ASP A 122 34.63 6.49 15.68
C ASP A 122 35.13 5.46 16.70
N ASN A 123 36.40 5.08 16.54
CA ASN A 123 37.20 4.44 17.60
C ASN A 123 37.82 5.53 18.48
N GLU A 124 37.01 6.42 19.05
CA GLU A 124 37.40 7.24 20.21
C GLU A 124 36.17 7.39 21.12
N ASP A 125 36.37 6.97 22.37
CA ASP A 125 35.59 7.17 23.59
C ASP A 125 34.24 7.91 23.49
N ILE A 126 33.16 7.31 24.02
CA ILE A 126 32.19 7.96 24.93
C ILE A 126 31.20 6.93 25.52
N LYS A 127 30.97 7.09 26.83
CA LYS A 127 30.11 6.34 27.74
C LYS A 127 28.72 6.00 27.17
N GLY A 128 28.25 4.81 27.54
CA GLY A 128 26.92 4.29 27.22
C GLY A 128 25.79 5.28 27.47
N GLU A 129 25.07 5.59 26.39
CA GLU A 129 23.73 6.15 26.42
C GLU A 129 22.72 5.00 26.29
N LYS A 130 21.66 5.11 27.09
CA LYS A 130 20.63 4.10 27.32
C LYS A 130 19.93 3.71 26.03
N ASP A 131 19.68 2.41 25.88
CA ASP A 131 18.78 1.87 24.88
C ASP A 131 17.36 2.41 25.13
N ASP A 132 16.96 3.43 24.38
CA ASP A 132 15.54 3.72 24.19
C ASP A 132 14.97 2.57 23.33
N GLU A 133 14.50 1.53 24.00
CA GLU A 133 13.58 0.56 23.43
C GLU A 133 12.36 1.32 22.89
N TYR A 134 12.39 1.67 21.62
CA TYR A 134 11.23 2.19 20.91
C TYR A 134 10.20 1.05 20.85
N GLU A 135 9.22 1.08 21.75
CA GLU A 135 8.01 0.27 21.64
C GLU A 135 7.47 0.38 20.22
N ASP A 136 7.32 -0.78 19.57
CA ASP A 136 6.71 -0.93 18.26
C ASP A 136 5.26 -0.47 18.42
N GLY A 137 5.01 0.82 18.19
CA GLY A 137 3.69 1.42 18.30
C GLY A 137 2.77 0.83 17.24
N GLU A 138 2.24 -0.35 17.52
CA GLU A 138 1.03 -0.88 16.93
C GLU A 138 -0.03 0.22 17.13
N LEU A 139 -0.54 0.78 16.04
CA LEU A 139 -1.82 1.47 16.11
C LEU A 139 -2.79 0.42 16.59
N SER A 140 -3.27 0.58 17.81
CA SER A 140 -4.18 -0.37 18.44
C SER A 140 -5.37 -0.62 17.52
N GLU A 141 -5.98 -1.80 17.60
CA GLU A 141 -7.15 -2.12 16.77
C GLU A 141 -8.24 -1.06 16.94
N GLU A 142 -8.34 -0.44 18.12
CA GLU A 142 -9.22 0.69 18.42
C GLU A 142 -8.88 1.95 17.63
N ALA A 143 -7.60 2.25 17.38
CA ALA A 143 -7.19 3.39 16.56
C ALA A 143 -7.52 3.19 15.08
N ILE A 144 -7.41 1.96 14.58
CA ILE A 144 -7.82 1.60 13.20
C ILE A 144 -9.34 1.68 13.07
N LEU A 145 -10.07 1.20 14.07
CA LEU A 145 -11.53 1.22 14.11
C LEU A 145 -12.10 2.64 14.29
N MET A 146 -11.42 3.50 15.06
CA MET A 146 -11.82 4.89 15.28
C MET A 146 -11.71 5.74 14.01
N ASP A 147 -10.69 5.54 13.17
CA ASP A 147 -10.60 6.20 11.86
C ASP A 147 -11.77 5.82 10.93
N ASP A 148 -12.22 4.56 10.99
CA ASP A 148 -13.34 4.07 10.19
C ASP A 148 -14.71 4.53 10.72
N LEU A 149 -14.90 4.60 12.05
CA LEU A 149 -16.12 5.15 12.68
C LEU A 149 -16.28 6.65 12.46
N LYS A 150 -15.19 7.41 12.46
CA LYS A 150 -15.22 8.86 12.21
C LYS A 150 -15.70 9.22 10.81
N CYS A 151 -15.47 8.32 9.85
CA CYS A 151 -15.95 8.47 8.47
C CYS A 151 -17.41 7.99 8.24
N MET A 152 -18.09 7.41 9.25
CA MET A 152 -19.49 6.96 9.13
C MET A 152 -20.51 7.91 9.79
N TYR A 153 -20.08 8.80 10.69
CA TYR A 153 -20.97 9.66 11.49
C TYR A 153 -20.88 11.16 11.16
N LEU A 154 -20.32 11.54 10.00
CA LEU A 154 -20.28 12.91 9.47
C LEU A 154 -20.76 12.92 8.03
#